data_AF-A0A7W1UKU2-F1
#
_entry.id   AF-A0A7W1UKU2-F1
#
_cell.length_a   1.000
_cell.length_b   1.000
_cell.length_c   1.000
_cell.angle_alpha   90.00
_cell.angle_beta   90.00
_cell.angle_gamma   90.00
#
_symmetry.space_group_name_H-M   'P 1'
#
loop_
_entity.id
_entity.type
_entity.pdbx_description
1 polymer ?
#
loop_
_entity_poly.entity_id
_entity_poly.type
_entity_poly.pdbx_seq_one_letter_code
_entity_poly.pdbx_strand_id
1 'polypeptide(L)' 'MLARVLSGAVLGIDAYLVSVETDVASGLPSFSTVGLPQGAVKEGKERVVAALQNSGFQV' A
#
# COMPACT_ATOMS: atom_id res chain seq x y z
N MET A 1 13.57 0.32 4.98
CA MET A 1 13.23 -0.94 5.68
C MET A 1 12.16 -1.64 4.86
N LEU A 2 12.51 -2.80 4.31
CA LEU A 2 11.61 -3.59 3.47
C LEU A 2 10.66 -4.44 4.34
N ALA A 3 9.36 -4.32 4.10
CA ALA A 3 8.34 -5.21 4.63
C ALA A 3 7.61 -5.89 3.47
N ARG A 4 7.23 -7.16 3.65
CA ARG A 4 6.53 -7.96 2.64
C ARG A 4 5.36 -8.69 3.28
N VAL A 5 4.22 -8.73 2.59
CA VAL A 5 3.02 -9.43 3.03
C VAL A 5 2.36 -10.16 1.86
N LEU A 6 1.77 -11.32 2.14
CA LEU A 6 0.90 -12.02 1.19
C LEU A 6 -0.49 -11.39 1.21
N SER A 7 -1.07 -11.22 0.03
CA SER A 7 -2.40 -10.64 -0.15
C SER A 7 -3.13 -11.33 -1.31
N GLY A 8 -4.38 -10.92 -1.54
CA GLY A 8 -5.22 -11.40 -2.64
C GLY A 8 -5.58 -10.27 -3.60
N ALA A 9 -5.57 -10.56 -4.88
CA ALA A 9 -6.15 -9.71 -5.92
C ALA A 9 -7.19 -10.52 -6.72
N VAL A 10 -8.08 -9.82 -7.40
CA VAL A 10 -9.10 -10.43 -8.25
C VAL A 10 -8.82 -10.08 -9.71
N LEU A 11 -8.92 -11.08 -10.60
CA LEU A 11 -8.95 -10.88 -12.05
C LEU A 11 -10.21 -11.57 -12.58
N GLY A 12 -11.24 -10.79 -12.89
CA GLY A 12 -12.56 -11.31 -13.23
C GLY A 12 -13.24 -11.94 -12.00
N ILE A 13 -13.49 -13.24 -12.04
CA ILE A 13 -14.05 -14.02 -10.91
C ILE A 13 -12.99 -14.78 -10.12
N ASP A 14 -11.76 -14.82 -10.62
CA ASP A 14 -10.69 -15.62 -10.07
C ASP A 14 -9.86 -14.82 -9.06
N ALA A 15 -9.45 -15.48 -7.98
CA ALA A 15 -8.57 -14.93 -6.97
C ALA A 15 -7.12 -15.31 -7.26
N TYR A 16 -6.21 -14.34 -7.11
CA TYR A 16 -4.78 -14.50 -7.32
C TYR A 16 -4.04 -14.14 -6.06
N LEU A 17 -3.12 -15.02 -5.66
CA LEU A 17 -2.17 -14.71 -4.59
C LEU A 17 -1.18 -13.66 -5.10
N VAL A 18 -1.07 -12.55 -4.38
CA VAL A 18 -0.13 -11.48 -4.71
C VAL A 18 0.78 -11.20 -3.52
N SER A 19 1.98 -10.72 -3.83
CA SER A 19 2.92 -10.26 -2.82
C SER A 19 2.95 -8.74 -2.85
N VAL A 20 2.72 -8.11 -1.69
CA VAL A 20 2.82 -6.67 -1.53
C VAL A 20 4.08 -6.37 -0.75
N GLU A 21 4.87 -5.43 -1.27
CA GLU A 21 6.12 -5.00 -0.67
C GLU A 21 6.06 -3.49 -0.41
N THR A 22 6.62 -3.07 0.72
CA THR A 22 6.80 -1.67 1.08
C THR A 22 8.21 -1.44 1.54
N ASP A 23 8.80 -0.31 1.17
CA ASP A 23 10.07 0.14 1.71
C ASP A 23 9.91 1.56 2.27
N VAL A 24 10.60 1.81 3.38
CA VAL A 24 10.67 3.12 4.03
C VAL A 24 12.11 3.61 4.05
N ALA A 25 12.34 4.78 3.48
CA ALA A 25 13.62 5.47 3.46
C ALA A 25 13.51 6.85 4.14
N SER A 26 14.62 7.34 4.68
CA SER A 26 14.70 8.70 5.24
C SER A 26 14.72 9.75 4.14
N GLY A 27 14.07 10.89 4.35
CA GLY A 27 14.03 11.99 3.39
C GLY A 27 12.77 12.82 3.53
N LEU A 28 12.42 13.55 2.46
CA LEU A 28 11.17 14.29 2.40
C LEU A 28 9.96 13.32 2.39
N PRO A 29 8.86 13.68 3.06
CA PRO A 29 7.65 12.87 3.04
C PRO A 29 7.16 12.65 1.61
N SER A 30 7.16 11.39 1.19
CA SER A 30 6.61 10.97 -0.09
C SER A 30 6.02 9.58 0.03
N PHE A 31 5.01 9.31 -0.79
CA PHE A 31 4.38 8.00 -0.86
C PHE A 31 4.06 7.74 -2.32
N SER A 32 4.68 6.71 -2.87
CA SER A 32 4.49 6.24 -4.23
C SER A 32 4.01 4.78 -4.22
N THR A 33 3.14 4.46 -5.18
CA THR A 33 2.70 3.08 -5.42
C THR A 33 3.00 2.74 -6.87
N VAL A 34 3.68 1.61 -7.10
CA VAL A 34 4.07 1.12 -8.42
C VAL A 34 3.50 -0.28 -8.66
N GLY A 35 3.69 -0.84 -9.87
CA GLY A 35 3.14 -2.15 -10.24
C GLY A 35 1.77 -2.07 -10.92
N LEU A 36 1.55 -1.03 -11.74
CA LEU A 36 0.29 -0.78 -12.46
C LEU A 36 -0.95 -0.74 -11.54
N PRO A 37 -0.93 0.03 -10.44
CA PRO A 37 -2.04 0.07 -9.50
C PRO A 37 -3.29 0.68 -10.17
N GLN A 38 -4.40 -0.04 -10.09
CA GLN A 38 -5.72 0.48 -10.49
C GLN A 38 -6.24 1.53 -9.48
N GLY A 39 -7.34 2.20 -9.81
CA GLY A 39 -7.90 3.32 -9.04
C GLY A 39 -8.06 3.03 -7.54
N ALA A 40 -8.66 1.89 -7.19
CA ALA A 40 -8.91 1.52 -5.78
C ALA A 40 -7.62 1.39 -4.95
N VAL A 41 -6.51 0.98 -5.56
CA VAL A 41 -5.19 0.89 -4.91
C VAL A 41 -4.59 2.28 -4.71
N LYS A 42 -4.74 3.17 -5.71
CA LYS A 42 -4.28 4.56 -5.61
C LYS A 42 -5.02 5.33 -4.51
N GLU A 43 -6.34 5.19 -4.43
CA GLU A 43 -7.18 5.77 -3.35
C GLU A 43 -6.88 5.14 -1.97
N GLY A 44 -6.35 3.91 -1.96
CA GLY A 44 -5.90 3.25 -0.74
C GLY A 44 -4.83 4.02 0.02
N LYS A 45 -4.00 4.81 -0.67
CA LYS A 45 -2.96 5.64 -0.05
C LYS A 45 -3.54 6.59 1.01
N GLU A 46 -4.60 7.31 0.67
CA GLU A 46 -5.22 8.28 1.59
C GLU A 46 -5.81 7.58 2.82
N ARG A 47 -6.40 6.39 2.61
CA ARG A 47 -6.90 5.55 3.71
C ARG A 47 -5.80 5.07 4.64
N VAL A 48 -4.65 4.66 4.10
CA VAL A 48 -3.48 4.24 4.90
C VAL A 48 -2.94 5.39 5.72
N VAL A 49 -2.79 6.59 5.13
CA VAL A 49 -2.33 7.79 5.85
C VAL A 49 -3.28 8.14 6.99
N ALA A 50 -4.59 8.18 6.72
CA ALA A 50 -5.60 8.45 7.74
C ALA A 50 -5.57 7.39 8.86
N ALA A 51 -5.40 6.11 8.53
CA ALA A 51 -5.32 5.04 9.53
C ALA A 51 -4.09 5.19 10.44
N LEU A 52 -2.93 5.56 9.87
CA LEU A 52 -1.69 5.77 10.63
C LEU A 52 -1.83 6.96 11.59
N GLN A 53 -2.37 8.09 11.12
CA GLN A 53 -2.65 9.27 11.96
C GLN A 53 -3.60 8.93 13.12
N ASN A 54 -4.71 8.25 12.83
CA ASN A 54 -5.68 7.85 13.86
C ASN A 54 -5.15 6.78 14.82
N SER A 55 -4.08 6.08 14.44
CA SER A 55 -3.40 5.09 15.30
C SER A 55 -2.25 5.71 16.12
N GLY A 56 -2.08 7.03 16.06
CA GLY A 56 -1.08 7.76 16.86
C GLY A 56 0.32 7.83 16.25
N PHE A 57 0.48 7.45 14.97
CA PHE A 57 1.74 7.60 14.26
C PHE A 57 1.87 8.99 13.63
N GLN A 58 3.08 9.54 13.63
CA GLN A 58 3.42 10.72 12.83
C GLN A 58 3.81 10.26 11.42
N VAL A 59 3.04 10.71 10.43
CA VAL A 59 3.17 10.39 9.00
C VAL A 59 3.08 11.64 8.14
#